data_AF-A0A8H8N0B6-F1
#
_entry.id   AF-A0A8H8N0B6-F1
#
_cell.length_a   1.000
_cell.length_b   1.000
_cell.length_c   1.000
_cell.angle_alpha   90.00
_cell.angle_beta   90.00
_cell.angle_gamma   90.00
#
_symmetry.space_group_name_H-M   'P 1'
#
loop_
_entity.id
_entity.type
_entity.pdbx_description
1 polymer ?
#
loop_
_entity_poly.entity_id
_entity_poly.type
_entity_poly.pdbx_seq_one_letter_code
_entity_poly.pdbx_strand_id
1 'polypeptide(L)'
;MSGLSAEEQVEVHRELEELQKRDWKTLSIDEKKAVTLSLSALMVSYTVVPEGQTMKVITGTLALIGVATAVYGVIRSYGGAMPKTFTKEYQEANERARQRAKMNHWYLVGGLQGYRLCGVQ
;
A
#
# COMPACT_ATOMS: atom_id res chain seq x y z
N MET A 1 16.61 -25.48 3.47
CA MET A 1 16.27 -26.12 4.76
C MET A 1 14.76 -26.31 4.97
N SER A 2 13.87 -25.75 4.13
CA SER A 2 12.40 -25.83 4.29
C SER A 2 11.73 -27.19 3.97
N GLY A 3 12.51 -28.22 3.64
CA GLY A 3 12.01 -29.57 3.34
C GLY A 3 12.58 -30.69 4.22
N LEU A 4 13.40 -30.35 5.22
CA LEU A 4 13.96 -31.30 6.19
C LEU A 4 13.11 -31.28 7.46
N SER A 5 12.97 -32.44 8.12
CA SER A 5 12.33 -32.50 9.44
C SER A 5 13.14 -31.71 10.48
N ALA A 6 12.48 -31.29 11.57
CA ALA A 6 13.13 -30.50 12.60
C ALA A 6 14.33 -31.23 13.24
N GLU A 7 14.26 -32.56 13.31
CA GLU A 7 15.34 -33.41 13.87
C GLU A 7 16.56 -33.46 12.94
N GLU A 8 16.34 -33.65 11.63
CA GLU A 8 17.42 -33.62 10.62
C GLU A 8 18.10 -32.26 10.54
N GLN A 9 17.36 -31.16 10.73
CA GLN A 9 17.95 -29.82 10.76
C GLN A 9 18.91 -29.62 11.92
N VAL A 10 18.59 -30.18 13.09
CA VAL A 10 19.44 -30.09 14.29
C VAL A 10 20.72 -30.90 14.10
N GLU A 11 20.63 -32.08 13.49
CA GLU A 11 21.78 -32.93 13.19
C GLU A 11 22.74 -32.24 12.21
N VAL A 12 22.22 -31.69 11.12
CA VAL A 12 23.01 -30.91 10.15
C VAL A 12 23.64 -29.68 10.79
N HIS A 13 22.97 -29.04 11.75
CA HIS A 13 23.52 -27.89 12.48
C HIS A 13 24.73 -28.27 13.33
N ARG A 14 24.66 -29.41 14.03
CA ARG A 14 25.78 -29.93 14.83
C ARG A 14 26.99 -30.25 13.96
N GLU A 15 26.76 -30.87 12.80
CA GLU A 15 27.83 -31.16 11.85
C GLU A 15 28.47 -29.87 11.30
N LEU A 16 27.65 -28.84 10.99
CA LEU A 16 28.13 -27.53 10.58
C LEU A 16 28.96 -26.83 11.66
N GLU A 17 28.60 -26.94 12.95
CA GLU A 17 29.39 -26.38 14.07
C GLU A 17 30.76 -27.06 14.21
N GLU A 18 30.85 -28.37 13.93
CA GLU A 18 32.11 -29.09 13.91
C GLU A 18 32.98 -28.68 12.71
N LEU A 19 32.37 -28.46 11.55
CA LEU A 19 33.06 -27.98 10.35
C LEU A 19 33.54 -26.53 10.49
N GLN A 20 32.80 -25.67 11.19
CA GLN A 20 33.19 -24.29 11.48
C GLN A 20 34.46 -24.18 12.32
N LYS A 21 34.75 -25.19 13.16
CA LYS A 21 35.96 -25.24 14.00
C LYS A 21 37.21 -25.72 13.25
N ARG A 22 37.06 -26.32 12.06
CA ARG A 22 38.18 -26.85 11.26
C ARG A 22 38.85 -25.76 10.43
N ASP A 23 40.10 -26.03 10.05
CA ASP A 23 40.88 -25.13 9.18
C ASP A 23 40.26 -25.04 7.77
N TRP A 24 39.92 -23.83 7.33
CA TRP A 24 39.21 -23.58 6.06
C TRP A 24 40.00 -23.95 4.80
N LYS A 25 41.29 -24.27 4.89
CA LYS A 25 42.06 -24.70 3.71
C LYS A 25 41.84 -26.16 3.36
N THR A 26 41.35 -26.98 4.29
CA THR A 26 41.19 -28.44 4.10
C THR A 26 39.77 -28.87 3.71
N LEU A 27 38.77 -28.00 3.86
CA LEU A 27 37.39 -28.28 3.45
C LEU A 27 37.18 -28.25 1.94
N SER A 28 36.22 -29.05 1.47
CA SER A 28 35.71 -29.05 0.09
C SER A 28 34.90 -27.78 -0.22
N ILE A 29 34.66 -27.52 -1.51
CA ILE A 29 33.96 -26.32 -1.98
C ILE A 29 32.48 -26.32 -1.51
N ASP A 30 31.85 -27.49 -1.46
CA ASP A 30 30.45 -27.63 -1.06
C ASP A 30 30.27 -27.40 0.45
N GLU A 31 31.19 -27.89 1.28
CA GLU A 31 31.18 -27.65 2.73
C GLU A 31 31.39 -26.16 3.05
N LYS A 32 32.30 -25.49 2.35
CA LYS A 32 32.52 -24.04 2.51
C LYS A 32 31.28 -23.25 2.18
N LYS A 33 30.56 -23.65 1.13
CA LYS A 33 29.30 -22.99 0.72
C LYS A 33 28.20 -23.23 1.76
N ALA A 34 28.11 -24.42 2.35
CA ALA A 34 27.15 -24.73 3.40
C ALA A 34 27.41 -23.92 4.69
N VAL A 35 28.68 -23.79 5.10
CA VAL A 35 29.07 -22.92 6.23
C VAL A 35 28.77 -21.45 5.93
N THR A 36 29.04 -20.98 4.71
CA THR A 36 28.76 -19.59 4.31
C THR A 36 27.25 -19.30 4.29
N LEU A 37 26.44 -20.24 3.79
CA LEU A 37 24.98 -20.11 3.70
C LEU A 37 24.30 -20.13 5.08
N SER A 38 24.80 -20.96 6.01
CA SER A 38 24.27 -21.01 7.38
C SER A 38 24.59 -19.74 8.17
N LEU A 39 25.80 -19.19 8.00
CA LEU A 39 26.19 -17.91 8.59
C LEU A 39 25.38 -16.73 8.03
N SER A 40 25.13 -16.71 6.71
CA SER A 40 24.33 -15.65 6.10
C SER A 40 22.85 -15.71 6.50
N ALA A 41 22.32 -16.90 6.78
CA ALA A 41 20.96 -17.07 7.30
C ALA A 41 20.80 -16.49 8.72
N LEU A 42 21.86 -16.54 9.53
CA LEU A 42 21.87 -15.98 10.89
C LEU A 42 21.90 -14.44 10.88
N MET A 43 22.42 -13.82 9.81
CA MET A 43 22.84 -12.42 9.79
C MET A 43 21.80 -11.41 9.25
N VAL A 44 20.50 -11.67 9.37
CA VAL A 44 19.37 -10.95 8.71
C VAL A 44 19.05 -11.56 7.35
N SER A 45 18.11 -12.48 7.35
CA SER A 45 17.31 -12.77 6.15
C SER A 45 15.90 -13.19 6.55
N TYR A 46 15.29 -12.45 7.49
CA TYR A 46 13.84 -12.44 7.59
C TYR A 46 13.35 -11.35 6.66
N THR A 47 12.70 -11.74 5.56
CA THR A 47 11.89 -10.79 4.80
C THR A 47 10.80 -10.28 5.74
N VAL A 48 10.80 -8.97 6.03
CA VAL A 48 9.80 -8.34 6.93
C VAL A 48 8.36 -8.57 6.42
N VAL A 49 8.24 -8.92 5.14
CA VAL A 49 6.98 -9.19 4.45
C VAL A 49 7.05 -10.62 3.89
N PRO A 50 6.50 -11.63 4.59
CA PRO A 50 6.28 -12.96 4.05
C PRO A 50 5.52 -12.95 2.73
N GLU A 51 5.78 -13.97 1.93
CA GLU A 51 5.16 -14.16 0.62
C GLU A 51 3.63 -14.21 0.75
N GLY A 52 2.92 -13.37 0.00
CA GLY A 52 1.46 -13.26 0.05
C GLY A 52 0.88 -12.27 1.06
N GLN A 53 1.68 -11.64 1.93
CA GLN A 53 1.17 -10.60 2.84
C GLN A 53 0.72 -9.33 2.11
N THR A 54 1.39 -8.95 1.01
CA THR A 54 1.02 -7.77 0.21
C THR A 54 -0.42 -7.85 -0.30
N MET A 55 -0.86 -9.02 -0.78
CA MET A 55 -2.23 -9.22 -1.25
C MET A 55 -3.26 -9.11 -0.12
N LYS A 56 -2.91 -9.59 1.09
CA LYS A 56 -3.77 -9.44 2.28
C LYS A 56 -3.91 -7.97 2.68
N VAL A 57 -2.82 -7.20 2.65
CA VAL A 57 -2.82 -5.77 2.99
C VAL A 57 -3.63 -4.95 1.98
N ILE A 58 -3.45 -5.20 0.67
CA ILE A 58 -4.19 -4.50 -0.38
C ILE A 58 -5.68 -4.79 -0.26
N THR A 59 -6.05 -6.06 -0.12
CA THR A 59 -7.46 -6.47 -0.02
C THR A 59 -8.10 -5.90 1.24
N GLY A 60 -7.40 -5.95 2.38
CA GLY A 60 -7.89 -5.37 3.64
C GLY A 60 -8.07 -3.86 3.57
N THR A 61 -7.14 -3.14 2.95
CA THR A 61 -7.21 -1.69 2.80
C THR A 61 -8.36 -1.27 1.88
N LEU A 62 -8.51 -1.94 0.73
CA LEU A 62 -9.62 -1.68 -0.19
C LEU A 62 -10.97 -1.99 0.43
N ALA A 63 -11.08 -3.06 1.22
CA ALA A 63 -12.30 -3.38 1.95
C ALA A 63 -12.68 -2.26 2.92
N LEU A 64 -11.73 -1.73 3.69
CA LEU A 64 -11.99 -0.63 4.61
C LEU A 64 -12.40 0.67 3.90
N ILE A 65 -11.73 1.02 2.80
CA ILE A 65 -12.12 2.19 1.98
C ILE A 65 -13.54 2.01 1.42
N GLY A 66 -13.89 0.80 0.98
CA GLY A 66 -15.25 0.48 0.52
C GLY A 66 -16.29 0.68 1.61
N VAL A 67 -16.04 0.15 2.81
CA VAL A 67 -16.93 0.34 3.97
C VAL A 67 -17.06 1.81 4.34
N ALA A 68 -15.95 2.55 4.41
CA ALA A 68 -15.97 3.97 4.74
C ALA A 68 -16.78 4.79 3.72
N THR A 69 -16.62 4.49 2.43
CA THR A 69 -17.37 5.16 1.35
C THR A 69 -18.86 4.85 1.43
N ALA A 70 -19.22 3.59 1.73
CA ALA A 70 -20.62 3.19 1.91
C ALA A 70 -21.27 3.89 3.11
N VAL A 71 -20.59 3.91 4.27
CA VAL A 71 -21.06 4.60 5.47
C VAL A 71 -21.23 6.10 5.20
N TYR A 72 -20.25 6.73 4.56
CA TYR A 72 -20.34 8.13 4.17
C TYR A 72 -21.51 8.39 3.21
N GLY A 73 -21.71 7.53 2.20
CA GLY A 73 -22.82 7.64 1.25
C GLY A 73 -24.18 7.58 1.94
N VAL A 74 -24.35 6.67 2.91
CA VAL A 74 -25.58 6.56 3.70
C VAL A 74 -25.80 7.79 4.57
N ILE A 75 -24.77 8.29 5.27
CA ILE A 75 -24.92 9.50 6.09
C ILE A 75 -25.23 10.71 5.21
N ARG A 76 -24.58 10.81 4.04
CA ARG A 76 -24.76 11.93 3.12
C ARG A 76 -26.14 11.96 2.47
N SER A 77 -26.80 10.81 2.28
CA SER A 77 -28.15 10.73 1.71
C SER A 77 -29.23 11.31 2.65
N TYR A 78 -28.99 11.31 3.96
CA TYR A 78 -29.84 12.00 4.94
C TYR A 78 -29.57 13.52 5.02
N GLY A 79 -28.60 14.05 4.27
CA GLY A 79 -28.32 15.48 4.23
C GLY A 79 -29.41 16.29 3.52
N GLY A 80 -29.59 17.55 3.92
CA GLY A 80 -30.58 18.46 3.33
C GLY A 80 -30.36 18.78 1.85
N ALA A 81 -31.38 19.40 1.25
CA ALA A 81 -31.39 19.78 -0.17
C ALA A 81 -30.22 20.73 -0.52
N MET A 82 -29.69 20.58 -1.73
CA MET A 82 -28.59 21.39 -2.22
C MET A 82 -29.00 22.88 -2.32
N PRO A 83 -28.15 23.82 -1.90
CA PRO A 83 -28.47 25.24 -2.04
C PRO A 83 -28.59 25.62 -3.52
N LYS A 84 -29.52 26.53 -3.82
CA LYS A 84 -29.86 26.98 -5.19
C LYS A 84 -28.66 27.55 -5.96
N THR A 85 -27.59 27.91 -5.27
CA THR A 85 -26.37 28.48 -5.85
C THR A 85 -25.45 27.44 -6.52
N PHE A 86 -25.73 26.14 -6.34
CA PHE A 86 -24.96 25.06 -6.96
C PHE A 86 -25.55 24.54 -8.26
N THR A 87 -26.60 25.16 -8.78
CA THR A 87 -27.12 24.83 -10.10
C THR A 87 -26.18 25.36 -11.20
N LYS A 88 -26.10 24.63 -12.30
CA LYS A 88 -25.27 25.01 -13.47
C LYS A 88 -25.63 26.41 -13.96
N GLU A 89 -26.92 26.71 -14.08
CA GLU A 89 -27.41 28.00 -14.55
C GLU A 89 -26.96 29.17 -13.67
N TYR A 90 -27.00 28.99 -12.34
CA TYR A 90 -26.59 30.01 -11.39
C TYR A 90 -25.08 30.27 -11.47
N GLN A 91 -24.27 29.22 -11.62
CA GLN A 91 -22.82 29.36 -11.74
C GLN A 91 -22.41 30.00 -13.06
N GLU A 92 -23.04 29.65 -14.18
CA GLU A 92 -22.81 30.31 -15.46
C GLU A 92 -23.24 31.80 -15.42
N ALA A 93 -24.33 32.13 -14.73
CA ALA A 93 -24.75 33.51 -14.53
C ALA A 93 -23.71 34.30 -13.71
N ASN A 94 -23.17 33.70 -12.65
CA ASN A 94 -22.10 34.29 -11.85
C ASN A 94 -20.80 34.46 -12.61
N GLU A 95 -20.43 33.49 -13.46
CA GLU A 95 -19.27 33.60 -14.34
C GLU A 95 -19.43 34.75 -15.32
N ARG A 96 -20.60 34.88 -15.98
CA ARG A 96 -20.92 36.02 -16.86
C ARG A 96 -20.86 37.34 -16.10
N ALA A 97 -21.40 37.40 -14.88
CA ALA A 97 -21.33 38.60 -14.04
C ALA A 97 -19.89 38.96 -13.65
N ARG A 98 -19.06 37.97 -13.32
CA ARG A 98 -17.65 38.15 -12.94
C ARG A 98 -16.80 38.62 -14.13
N GLN A 99 -17.06 38.09 -15.32
CA GLN A 99 -16.44 38.53 -16.57
C GLN A 99 -16.80 39.99 -16.90
N ARG A 100 -18.08 40.37 -16.75
CA ARG A 100 -18.54 41.75 -16.93
C ARG A 100 -17.87 42.72 -15.96
N ALA A 101 -17.71 42.30 -14.71
CA ALA A 101 -17.06 43.07 -13.66
C ALA A 101 -15.52 43.10 -13.79
N LYS A 102 -14.92 42.42 -14.79
CA LYS A 102 -13.46 42.29 -15.00
C LYS A 102 -12.71 41.83 -13.74
N MET A 103 -13.34 41.03 -12.90
CA MET A 103 -12.84 40.60 -11.59
C MET A 103 -11.78 39.48 -11.67
N ASN A 104 -11.10 39.33 -12.81
CA ASN A 104 -10.12 38.25 -13.04
C ASN A 104 -8.69 38.77 -12.92
N HIS A 105 -7.98 38.31 -11.90
CA HIS A 105 -6.52 38.40 -11.79
C HIS A 105 -5.95 36.98 -11.63
N TRP A 106 -5.01 36.63 -12.53
CA TRP A 106 -4.01 35.53 -12.58
C TRP A 106 -4.29 34.12 -12.00
N TYR A 107 -5.43 33.83 -11.36
CA TYR A 107 -5.75 32.51 -10.81
C TYR A 107 -6.79 31.77 -11.68
N LEU A 108 -6.58 30.46 -11.85
CA LEU A 108 -7.38 29.50 -12.61
C LEU A 108 -8.90 29.76 -12.51
N VAL A 109 -9.45 30.34 -13.57
CA VAL A 109 -10.85 30.83 -13.66
C VAL A 109 -11.86 29.68 -13.84
N GLY A 110 -11.41 28.43 -13.93
CA GLY A 110 -12.27 27.24 -14.04
C GLY A 110 -12.86 26.70 -12.73
N GLY A 111 -12.76 27.44 -11.63
CA GLY A 111 -12.94 26.91 -10.27
C GLY A 111 -14.39 26.70 -9.77
N LEU A 112 -15.43 27.04 -10.52
CA LEU A 112 -16.81 26.82 -10.07
C LEU A 112 -17.40 25.46 -10.48
N GLN A 113 -16.74 24.71 -11.36
CA GLN A 113 -17.29 23.51 -12.00
C GLN A 113 -17.32 22.25 -11.10
N GLY A 114 -17.82 22.38 -9.87
CA GLY A 114 -17.95 21.31 -8.88
C GLY A 114 -19.30 20.57 -8.87
N TYR A 115 -20.25 20.94 -9.74
CA TYR A 115 -21.64 20.45 -9.70
C TYR A 115 -21.86 19.02 -10.23
N ARG A 116 -20.90 18.45 -10.96
CA ARG A 116 -21.05 17.10 -11.55
C ARG A 116 -21.05 15.98 -10.49
N LEU A 117 -20.55 16.22 -9.28
CA LEU A 117 -20.42 15.20 -8.23
C LEU A 117 -21.67 15.00 -7.37
N CYS A 118 -22.71 15.82 -7.54
CA CYS A 118 -23.96 15.73 -6.77
C CYS A 118 -25.18 15.25 -7.59
N GLY A 119 -24.95 14.82 -8.84
CA GLY A 119 -25.99 14.38 -9.78
C GLY A 119 -26.06 12.87 -9.98
N VAL A 120 -25.67 12.06 -9.00
CA VAL A 120 -26.01 10.63 -8.98
C VAL A 120 -27.32 10.50 -8.21
N GLN A 121 -28.42 10.58 -8.96
CA GLN A 121 -29.69 9.99 -8.61
C GLN A 121 -30.08 9.06 -9.76
#